data_AF-A0A7S2D2P0-F1
#
_entry.id   AF-A0A7S2D2P0-F1
#
_cell.length_a   1.000
_cell.length_b   1.000
_cell.length_c   1.000
_cell.angle_alpha   90.00
_cell.angle_beta   90.00
_cell.angle_gamma   90.00
#
_symmetry.space_group_name_H-M   'P 1'
#
loop_
_entity.id
_entity.type
_entity.pdbx_description
1 polymer ?
#
loop_
_entity_poly.entity_id
_entity_poly.type
_entity_poly.pdbx_seq_one_letter_code
_entity_poly.pdbx_strand_id
1 'polypeptide(L)'
;RSGPSAHLESFRSPLLHPRDLCRRQCDAHASVERLYKRLHPEFIEWEDVQLTRLTVLERVETATTTKQKYDLLSDALAISLHSVTPPDRVGVIRRLKIGYTLCKIEIEPDDDEEAAKEMVETESNERWCIDMRKSTHKTSRFYGPSLTPVSMMVAPLIDRYLEARLNVDELEYDSIENTYLFQRNRRALTSSQWSQFVKQAFGRHTPNGQSPPPKVLRASFITHLRSSDAAPEVLKSAARAQRHQEETQGSDLYDVKVHMRLVKASFDWCESYARQVEKDRAGGGGKGKEKTKASNGRGATKGRGRGRGRGGGGRCRGGDGFSSSSSSSSSSSSSRSGRAYRLPAGSPPASPGGFVTLSPSRP
;
A
#
# COMPACT_ATOMS: atom_id res chain seq x y z
N ARG A 1 -14.31 68.90 19.54
CA ARG A 1 -13.38 68.04 18.74
C ARG A 1 -13.59 66.60 19.17
N SER A 2 -14.55 65.93 18.55
CA SER A 2 -14.92 64.53 18.77
C SER A 2 -14.36 63.72 17.61
N GLY A 3 -13.35 62.90 17.88
CA GLY A 3 -12.71 62.03 16.89
C GLY A 3 -13.55 60.77 16.64
N PRO A 4 -13.51 60.19 15.42
CA PRO A 4 -14.27 58.98 15.09
C PRO A 4 -13.59 57.74 15.70
N SER A 5 -14.41 56.94 16.40
CA SER A 5 -14.02 55.66 16.98
C SER A 5 -13.83 54.63 15.87
N ALA A 6 -12.60 54.14 15.70
CA ALA A 6 -12.27 53.08 14.75
C ALA A 6 -12.76 51.73 15.28
N HIS A 7 -13.84 51.23 14.67
CA HIS A 7 -14.31 49.85 14.86
C HIS A 7 -13.26 48.88 14.30
N LEU A 8 -12.49 48.25 15.19
CA LEU A 8 -11.66 47.09 14.86
C LEU A 8 -12.59 45.89 14.64
N GLU A 9 -13.03 45.69 13.40
CA GLU A 9 -13.63 44.42 12.98
C GLU A 9 -12.57 43.32 13.08
N SER A 10 -12.72 42.48 14.10
CA SER A 10 -11.98 41.24 14.25
C SER A 10 -12.28 40.34 13.05
N PHE A 11 -11.36 40.32 12.08
CA PHE A 11 -11.32 39.34 11.00
C PHE A 11 -11.09 37.95 11.58
N ARG A 12 -12.16 37.31 12.06
CA ARG A 12 -12.20 35.86 12.25
C ARG A 12 -12.30 35.24 10.86
N SER A 13 -11.16 34.89 10.28
CA SER A 13 -11.12 33.99 9.13
C SER A 13 -12.01 32.79 9.44
N PRO A 14 -13.04 32.48 8.62
CA PRO A 14 -13.89 31.33 8.87
C PRO A 14 -12.99 30.10 8.88
N LEU A 15 -12.89 29.48 10.06
CA LEU A 15 -12.19 28.21 10.24
C LEU A 15 -12.82 27.24 9.26
N LEU A 16 -12.11 26.96 8.17
CA LEU A 16 -12.54 25.99 7.17
C LEU A 16 -12.86 24.71 7.92
N HIS A 17 -14.09 24.22 7.73
CA HIS A 17 -14.53 23.01 8.37
C HIS A 17 -13.51 21.91 8.03
N PRO A 18 -13.04 21.09 9.00
CA PRO A 18 -12.06 20.02 8.72
C PRO A 18 -12.44 19.09 7.55
N ARG A 19 -13.75 19.03 7.22
CA ARG A 19 -14.32 18.33 6.07
C ARG A 19 -13.86 18.92 4.72
N ASP A 20 -13.76 20.24 4.61
CA ASP A 20 -13.36 20.92 3.38
C ASP A 20 -11.84 20.86 3.15
N LEU A 21 -11.06 20.82 4.23
CA LEU A 21 -9.60 20.71 4.17
C LEU A 21 -9.16 19.36 3.60
N CYS A 22 -9.75 18.25 4.06
CA CYS A 22 -9.42 16.91 3.59
C CYS A 22 -9.80 16.71 2.11
N ARG A 23 -11.00 17.17 1.73
CA ARG A 23 -11.44 17.15 0.33
C ARG A 23 -10.48 17.95 -0.56
N ARG A 24 -10.12 19.17 -0.15
CA ARG A 24 -9.17 20.04 -0.87
C ARG A 24 -7.78 19.44 -0.99
N GLN A 25 -7.25 18.77 0.03
CA GLN A 25 -5.92 18.13 -0.05
C GLN A 25 -5.91 16.96 -1.02
N CYS A 26 -6.94 16.09 -0.97
CA CYS A 26 -7.07 15.02 -1.95
C CYS A 26 -7.23 15.59 -3.37
N ASP A 27 -8.08 16.62 -3.53
CA ASP A 27 -8.30 17.32 -4.80
C ASP A 27 -7.03 18.00 -5.32
N ALA A 28 -6.24 18.63 -4.45
CA ALA A 28 -4.97 19.25 -4.81
C ALA A 28 -3.94 18.20 -5.27
N HIS A 29 -3.78 17.11 -4.53
CA HIS A 29 -2.84 16.05 -4.89
C HIS A 29 -3.16 15.41 -6.24
N ALA A 30 -4.42 15.04 -6.48
CA ALA A 30 -4.77 14.39 -7.73
C ALA A 30 -5.04 15.37 -8.90
N SER A 31 -5.25 16.67 -8.62
CA SER A 31 -5.19 17.76 -9.59
C SER A 31 -3.76 17.96 -10.13
N VAL A 32 -2.79 18.15 -9.23
CA VAL A 32 -1.37 18.34 -9.57
C VAL A 32 -0.84 17.19 -10.43
N GLU A 33 -1.27 15.97 -10.11
CA GLU A 33 -0.81 14.76 -10.78
C GLU A 33 -1.68 14.35 -11.98
N ARG A 34 -2.69 15.15 -12.35
CA ARG A 34 -3.67 14.86 -13.42
C ARG A 34 -4.33 13.47 -13.31
N LEU A 35 -4.45 12.95 -12.09
CA LEU A 35 -4.95 11.59 -11.81
C LEU A 35 -6.46 11.44 -12.08
N TYR A 36 -7.21 12.54 -12.18
CA TYR A 36 -8.67 12.54 -12.33
C TYR A 36 -9.17 12.43 -13.77
N LYS A 37 -8.28 12.57 -14.75
CA LYS A 37 -8.62 12.23 -16.13
C LYS A 37 -8.08 10.83 -16.36
N ARG A 38 -8.85 9.96 -17.04
CA ARG A 38 -8.43 8.63 -17.54
C ARG A 38 -7.29 8.75 -18.58
N LEU A 39 -6.19 9.39 -18.19
CA LEU A 39 -5.06 9.75 -19.04
C LEU A 39 -3.82 8.94 -18.71
N HIS A 40 -3.76 8.31 -17.53
CA HIS A 40 -2.65 7.42 -17.24
C HIS A 40 -2.83 6.13 -18.05
N PRO A 41 -1.89 5.74 -18.92
CA PRO A 41 -2.03 4.56 -19.78
C PRO A 41 -2.15 3.26 -18.97
N GLU A 42 -1.67 3.26 -17.73
CA GLU A 42 -1.74 2.13 -16.80
C GLU A 42 -2.90 2.27 -15.79
N PHE A 43 -3.88 3.17 -16.02
CA PHE A 43 -5.06 3.28 -15.16
C PHE A 43 -5.94 2.03 -15.27
N ILE A 44 -6.35 1.51 -14.12
CA ILE A 44 -7.24 0.35 -13.98
C ILE A 44 -8.49 0.80 -13.23
N GLU A 45 -9.66 0.33 -13.65
CA GLU A 45 -10.91 0.56 -12.90
C GLU A 45 -10.89 -0.29 -11.61
N TRP A 46 -11.53 0.19 -10.54
CA TRP A 46 -11.43 -0.49 -9.25
C TRP A 46 -12.13 -1.86 -9.26
N GLU A 47 -13.19 -1.99 -10.05
CA GLU A 47 -13.87 -3.24 -10.39
C GLU A 47 -12.87 -4.25 -10.98
N ASP A 48 -12.04 -3.83 -11.94
CA ASP A 48 -11.03 -4.68 -12.58
C ASP A 48 -9.93 -5.09 -11.59
N VAL A 49 -9.60 -4.24 -10.61
CA VAL A 49 -8.70 -4.59 -9.50
C VAL A 49 -9.27 -5.75 -8.67
N GLN A 50 -10.55 -5.70 -8.33
CA GLN A 50 -11.22 -6.79 -7.60
C GLN A 50 -11.29 -8.06 -8.45
N LEU A 51 -11.62 -7.95 -9.74
CA LEU A 51 -11.65 -9.10 -10.66
C LEU A 51 -10.27 -9.74 -10.82
N THR A 52 -9.20 -8.93 -10.82
CA THR A 52 -7.81 -9.42 -10.82
C THR A 52 -7.54 -10.24 -9.56
N ARG A 53 -7.97 -9.76 -8.38
CA ARG A 53 -7.86 -10.54 -7.12
C ARG A 53 -8.53 -11.91 -7.25
N LEU A 54 -9.77 -11.96 -7.72
CA LEU A 54 -10.50 -13.23 -7.85
C LEU A 54 -9.85 -14.18 -8.85
N THR A 55 -9.34 -13.63 -9.96
CA THR A 55 -8.64 -14.41 -10.98
C THR A 55 -7.35 -15.05 -10.46
N VAL A 56 -6.55 -14.31 -9.66
CA VAL A 56 -5.35 -14.90 -9.07
C VAL A 56 -5.70 -15.92 -7.99
N LEU A 57 -6.75 -15.70 -7.19
CA LEU A 57 -7.20 -16.68 -6.19
C LEU A 57 -7.68 -17.98 -6.84
N GLU A 58 -8.46 -17.92 -7.91
CA GLU A 58 -8.84 -19.11 -8.69
C GLU A 58 -7.60 -19.86 -9.21
N ARG A 59 -6.59 -19.12 -9.71
CA ARG A 59 -5.34 -19.71 -10.17
C ARG A 59 -4.57 -20.42 -9.05
N VAL A 60 -4.56 -19.86 -7.84
CA VAL A 60 -3.96 -20.49 -6.65
C VAL A 60 -4.57 -21.87 -6.40
N GLU A 61 -5.91 -22.00 -6.51
CA GLU A 61 -6.58 -23.28 -6.31
C GLU A 61 -6.29 -24.30 -7.42
N THR A 62 -6.02 -23.84 -8.64
CA THR A 62 -5.63 -24.71 -9.77
C THR A 62 -4.13 -25.02 -9.87
N ALA A 63 -3.32 -24.53 -8.92
CA ALA A 63 -1.87 -24.71 -8.97
C ALA A 63 -1.49 -26.19 -8.78
N THR A 64 -0.66 -26.72 -9.67
CA THR A 64 -0.30 -28.16 -9.66
C THR A 64 0.96 -28.46 -8.85
N THR A 65 1.83 -27.47 -8.65
CA THR A 65 3.11 -27.63 -7.94
C THR A 65 3.20 -26.70 -6.73
N THR A 66 3.90 -27.13 -5.68
CA THR A 66 4.11 -26.33 -4.45
C THR A 66 4.77 -24.99 -4.75
N LYS A 67 5.78 -24.98 -5.62
CA LYS A 67 6.47 -23.75 -6.04
C LYS A 67 5.55 -22.80 -6.80
N GLN A 68 4.77 -23.31 -7.76
CA GLN A 68 3.79 -22.50 -8.48
C GLN A 68 2.73 -21.93 -7.53
N LYS A 69 2.25 -22.74 -6.58
CA LYS A 69 1.29 -22.31 -5.56
C LYS A 69 1.87 -21.19 -4.69
N TYR A 70 3.12 -21.31 -4.26
CA TYR A 70 3.83 -20.25 -3.53
C TYR A 70 3.95 -18.96 -4.34
N ASP A 71 4.38 -19.03 -5.60
CA ASP A 71 4.51 -17.85 -6.47
C ASP A 71 3.15 -17.17 -6.69
N LEU A 72 2.08 -17.94 -6.90
CA LEU A 72 0.72 -17.43 -7.04
C LEU A 72 0.16 -16.86 -5.73
N LEU A 73 0.46 -17.47 -4.57
CA LEU A 73 0.08 -16.93 -3.26
C LEU A 73 0.81 -15.61 -2.97
N SER A 74 2.08 -15.48 -3.38
CA SER A 74 2.83 -14.23 -3.28
C SER A 74 2.15 -13.10 -4.05
N ASP A 75 1.70 -13.38 -5.28
CA ASP A 75 0.93 -12.44 -6.08
C ASP A 75 -0.45 -12.13 -5.48
N ALA A 76 -1.18 -13.18 -5.09
CA ALA A 76 -2.51 -13.07 -4.51
C ALA A 76 -2.49 -12.22 -3.25
N LEU A 77 -1.48 -12.40 -2.40
CA LEU A 77 -1.29 -11.63 -1.19
C LEU A 77 -1.00 -10.16 -1.50
N ALA A 78 -0.11 -9.87 -2.44
CA ALA A 78 0.20 -8.50 -2.83
C ALA A 78 -0.98 -7.77 -3.49
N ILE A 79 -1.75 -8.47 -4.34
CA ILE A 79 -2.97 -7.94 -4.95
C ILE A 79 -4.05 -7.72 -3.88
N SER A 80 -4.22 -8.65 -2.94
CA SER A 80 -5.22 -8.55 -1.87
C SER A 80 -4.91 -7.41 -0.89
N LEU A 81 -3.63 -7.24 -0.51
CA LEU A 81 -3.15 -6.10 0.28
C LEU A 81 -3.30 -4.74 -0.42
N HIS A 82 -3.56 -4.72 -1.72
CA HIS A 82 -3.83 -3.51 -2.49
C HIS A 82 -5.27 -3.35 -2.95
N SER A 83 -6.15 -4.32 -2.66
CA SER A 83 -7.55 -4.33 -3.13
C SER A 83 -8.57 -4.48 -2.01
N VAL A 84 -8.22 -5.11 -0.88
CA VAL A 84 -9.14 -5.34 0.26
C VAL A 84 -8.84 -4.42 1.44
N THR A 85 -7.66 -3.82 1.47
CA THR A 85 -7.36 -2.73 2.39
C THR A 85 -7.29 -1.43 1.60
N PRO A 86 -7.60 -0.27 2.21
CA PRO A 86 -7.33 1.01 1.56
C PRO A 86 -5.86 1.02 1.11
N PRO A 87 -5.56 1.20 -0.19
CA PRO A 87 -4.21 1.12 -0.73
C PRO A 87 -3.35 2.25 -0.15
N ASP A 88 -2.76 1.99 1.02
CA ASP A 88 -1.86 2.88 1.73
C ASP A 88 -0.40 2.58 1.36
N ARG A 89 0.47 3.51 1.73
CA ARG A 89 1.93 3.59 1.55
C ARG A 89 2.56 2.23 1.31
N VAL A 90 2.91 2.02 0.05
CA VAL A 90 3.96 1.11 -0.47
C VAL A 90 5.08 0.82 0.54
N GLY A 91 5.48 1.83 1.32
CA GLY A 91 6.49 1.73 2.36
C GLY A 91 6.20 0.74 3.48
N VAL A 92 4.96 0.66 3.97
CA VAL A 92 4.58 -0.22 5.11
C VAL A 92 4.48 -1.66 4.63
N ILE A 93 3.67 -1.92 3.60
CA ILE A 93 3.43 -3.27 3.07
C ILE A 93 4.75 -3.97 2.70
N ARG A 94 5.63 -3.29 1.96
CA ARG A 94 6.91 -3.89 1.53
C ARG A 94 7.90 -4.17 2.67
N ARG A 95 7.67 -3.58 3.86
CA ARG A 95 8.54 -3.68 5.04
C ARG A 95 7.87 -4.43 6.20
N LEU A 96 6.76 -5.11 5.94
CA LEU A 96 6.16 -6.02 6.91
C LEU A 96 7.16 -7.14 7.22
N LYS A 97 7.45 -7.31 8.51
CA LYS A 97 8.43 -8.25 9.06
C LYS A 97 7.68 -9.14 10.04
N ILE A 98 7.71 -10.45 9.77
CA ILE A 98 6.99 -11.48 10.53
C ILE A 98 7.53 -11.53 11.96
N GLY A 99 6.63 -11.60 12.94
CA GLY A 99 6.97 -11.56 14.38
C GLY A 99 7.40 -10.18 14.89
N TYR A 100 7.39 -9.15 14.02
CA TYR A 100 7.85 -7.81 14.38
C TYR A 100 6.84 -6.72 14.00
N THR A 101 6.80 -6.30 12.74
CA THR A 101 5.79 -5.33 12.26
C THR A 101 4.53 -6.00 11.73
N LEU A 102 4.56 -7.31 11.53
CA LEU A 102 3.41 -8.15 11.23
C LEU A 102 3.39 -9.29 12.25
N CYS A 103 2.43 -9.29 13.14
CA CYS A 103 2.32 -10.27 14.23
C CYS A 103 0.87 -10.68 14.45
N LYS A 104 0.67 -11.88 15.00
CA LYS A 104 -0.59 -12.27 15.61
C LYS A 104 -0.64 -11.61 16.99
N ILE A 105 -1.69 -10.85 17.23
CA ILE A 105 -1.93 -10.20 18.51
C ILE A 105 -3.29 -10.68 19.00
N GLU A 106 -3.34 -11.11 20.25
CA GLU A 106 -4.60 -11.32 20.95
C GLU A 106 -5.25 -9.96 21.16
N ILE A 107 -6.40 -9.77 20.53
CA ILE A 107 -7.19 -8.56 20.73
C ILE A 107 -8.16 -8.91 21.84
N GLU A 108 -7.92 -8.34 23.02
CA GLU A 108 -8.90 -8.37 24.09
C GLU A 108 -10.22 -7.82 23.53
N PRO A 109 -11.35 -8.53 23.68
CA PRO A 109 -12.64 -7.98 23.33
C PRO A 109 -12.82 -6.72 24.18
N ASP A 110 -12.73 -5.55 23.54
CA ASP A 110 -13.03 -4.27 24.19
C ASP A 110 -14.39 -4.38 24.90
N ASP A 111 -14.62 -3.57 25.95
CA ASP A 111 -15.87 -3.46 26.74
C ASP A 111 -17.14 -3.08 25.92
N ASP A 112 -17.05 -3.06 24.58
CA ASP A 112 -18.20 -2.93 23.68
C ASP A 112 -18.92 -4.29 23.59
N GLU A 113 -19.83 -4.54 24.55
CA GLU A 113 -20.68 -5.75 24.69
C GLU A 113 -21.36 -6.22 23.39
N GLU A 114 -21.55 -5.36 22.39
CA GLU A 114 -22.16 -5.73 21.11
C GLU A 114 -21.27 -6.60 20.23
N ALA A 115 -19.95 -6.42 20.24
CA ALA A 115 -19.04 -7.23 19.43
C ALA A 115 -18.80 -8.62 20.05
N ALA A 116 -18.93 -8.74 21.37
CA ALA A 116 -18.78 -9.99 22.11
C ALA A 116 -19.93 -10.99 21.84
N LYS A 117 -21.12 -10.51 21.46
CA LYS A 117 -22.30 -11.38 21.25
C LYS A 117 -22.31 -12.14 19.92
N GLU A 118 -21.52 -11.71 18.92
CA GLU A 118 -21.47 -12.36 17.60
C GLU A 118 -20.23 -13.28 17.44
N MET A 119 -19.31 -13.29 18.41
CA MET A 119 -18.16 -14.19 18.38
C MET A 119 -18.54 -15.58 18.88
N VAL A 120 -18.86 -16.44 17.91
CA VAL A 120 -18.80 -17.90 18.02
C VAL A 120 -17.47 -18.31 18.67
N GLU A 121 -17.54 -19.19 19.68
CA GLU A 121 -16.38 -19.83 20.33
C GLU A 121 -15.41 -20.37 19.28
N THR A 122 -14.39 -19.58 18.95
CA THR A 122 -13.27 -20.00 18.13
C THR A 122 -12.03 -19.89 19.01
N GLU A 123 -11.26 -20.98 19.07
CA GLU A 123 -10.29 -21.31 20.13
C GLU A 123 -9.08 -20.36 20.27
N SER A 124 -9.00 -19.26 19.51
CA SER A 124 -8.02 -18.20 19.73
C SER A 124 -8.48 -16.85 19.18
N ASN A 125 -8.47 -15.80 20.02
CA ASN A 125 -8.77 -14.40 19.63
C ASN A 125 -7.59 -13.71 18.92
N GLU A 126 -6.69 -14.50 18.34
CA GLU A 126 -5.51 -13.98 17.67
C GLU A 126 -5.87 -13.42 16.29
N ARG A 127 -5.48 -12.17 16.04
CA ARG A 127 -5.63 -11.54 14.73
C ARG A 127 -4.30 -11.04 14.21
N TRP A 128 -4.07 -11.25 12.91
CA TRP A 128 -2.96 -10.61 12.22
C TRP A 128 -3.08 -9.10 12.31
N CYS A 129 -2.03 -8.45 12.78
CA CYS A 129 -1.98 -7.01 12.95
C CYS A 129 -0.67 -6.45 12.40
N ILE A 130 -0.76 -5.24 11.84
CA ILE A 130 0.38 -4.41 11.50
C ILE A 130 0.74 -3.60 12.75
N ASP A 131 1.76 -4.04 13.47
CA ASP A 131 2.24 -3.39 14.70
C ASP A 131 3.37 -2.41 14.38
N MET A 132 3.07 -1.12 14.48
CA MET A 132 4.03 -0.03 14.29
C MET A 132 4.51 0.55 15.63
N ARG A 133 4.04 0.05 16.77
CA ARG A 133 4.40 0.56 18.10
C ARG A 133 5.88 0.36 18.40
N LYS A 134 6.41 -0.82 18.05
CA LYS A 134 7.82 -1.20 18.27
C LYS A 134 8.75 -0.75 17.14
N SER A 135 8.20 -0.15 16.08
CA SER A 135 8.92 0.05 14.84
C SER A 135 9.67 1.38 14.80
N THR A 136 10.98 1.36 14.50
CA THR A 136 11.74 2.55 14.07
C THR A 136 11.41 3.00 12.64
N HIS A 137 10.33 2.47 12.06
CA HIS A 137 9.90 2.84 10.73
C HIS A 137 9.51 4.32 10.69
N LYS A 138 9.86 4.99 9.58
CA LYS A 138 9.53 6.40 9.35
C LYS A 138 8.06 6.70 9.65
N THR A 139 7.16 5.78 9.32
CA THR A 139 5.74 5.94 9.58
C THR A 139 5.46 6.04 11.09
N SER A 140 6.03 5.18 11.93
CA SER A 140 5.84 5.32 13.39
C SER A 140 6.42 6.65 13.89
N ARG A 141 7.57 7.07 13.35
CA ARG A 141 8.19 8.37 13.67
C ARG A 141 7.31 9.58 13.28
N PHE A 142 6.63 9.52 12.14
CA PHE A 142 5.80 10.63 11.63
C PHE A 142 4.36 10.61 12.15
N TYR A 143 3.81 9.44 12.44
CA TYR A 143 2.38 9.24 12.73
C TYR A 143 2.11 8.67 14.12
N GLY A 144 3.14 8.43 14.91
CA GLY A 144 3.06 7.77 16.19
C GLY A 144 2.92 6.25 16.13
N PRO A 145 3.02 5.60 17.31
CA PRO A 145 2.69 4.19 17.51
C PRO A 145 1.29 3.90 16.97
N SER A 146 1.16 2.88 16.14
CA SER A 146 -0.13 2.42 15.63
C SER A 146 -0.18 0.91 15.61
N LEU A 147 -1.38 0.37 15.84
CA LEU A 147 -1.70 -1.03 15.68
C LEU A 147 -2.86 -1.09 14.70
N THR A 148 -2.76 -1.87 13.63
CA THR A 148 -3.82 -1.94 12.61
C THR A 148 -4.14 -3.39 12.28
N PRO A 149 -5.34 -3.88 12.60
CA PRO A 149 -5.77 -5.21 12.19
C PRO A 149 -5.67 -5.38 10.67
N VAL A 150 -5.16 -6.54 10.26
CA VAL A 150 -5.20 -6.97 8.87
C VAL A 150 -6.63 -7.38 8.54
N SER A 151 -7.08 -7.09 7.32
CA SER A 151 -8.38 -7.51 6.83
C SER A 151 -8.62 -9.01 7.04
N MET A 152 -9.84 -9.38 7.40
CA MET A 152 -10.25 -10.77 7.61
C MET A 152 -10.15 -11.61 6.32
N MET A 153 -10.17 -10.98 5.15
CA MET A 153 -9.96 -11.66 3.87
C MET A 153 -8.48 -11.88 3.55
N VAL A 154 -7.60 -11.04 4.11
CA VAL A 154 -6.15 -11.10 3.86
C VAL A 154 -5.46 -12.00 4.88
N ALA A 155 -5.94 -12.07 6.11
CA ALA A 155 -5.36 -12.89 7.17
C ALA A 155 -5.18 -14.37 6.77
N PRO A 156 -6.20 -15.09 6.24
CA PRO A 156 -6.03 -16.47 5.79
C PRO A 156 -5.02 -16.62 4.64
N LEU A 157 -4.88 -15.60 3.78
CA LEU A 157 -3.89 -15.61 2.71
C LEU A 157 -2.46 -15.47 3.24
N ILE A 158 -2.26 -14.73 4.33
CA ILE A 158 -0.97 -14.66 5.01
C ILE A 158 -0.60 -16.05 5.53
N ASP A 159 -1.50 -16.71 6.27
CA ASP A 159 -1.23 -18.04 6.81
C ASP A 159 -0.91 -19.05 5.69
N ARG A 160 -1.72 -19.10 4.63
CA ARG A 160 -1.47 -19.96 3.44
C ARG A 160 -0.15 -19.64 2.75
N TYR A 161 0.22 -18.36 2.64
CA TYR A 161 1.48 -17.94 2.04
C TYR A 161 2.68 -18.38 2.89
N LEU A 162 2.61 -18.22 4.21
CA LEU A 162 3.68 -18.63 5.12
C LEU A 162 3.86 -20.15 5.11
N GLU A 163 2.76 -20.91 5.14
CA GLU A 163 2.79 -22.37 5.01
C GLU A 163 3.41 -22.80 3.68
N ALA A 164 2.98 -22.22 2.56
CA ALA A 164 3.56 -22.52 1.26
C ALA A 164 5.05 -22.18 1.19
N ARG A 165 5.47 -21.09 1.84
CA ARG A 165 6.88 -20.72 1.92
C ARG A 165 7.72 -21.72 2.70
N LEU A 166 7.23 -22.17 3.85
CA LEU A 166 7.89 -23.20 4.66
C LEU A 166 8.06 -24.50 3.87
N ASN A 167 7.01 -24.89 3.13
CA ASN A 167 7.04 -26.08 2.29
C ASN A 167 8.01 -25.99 1.11
N VAL A 168 8.17 -24.80 0.50
CA VAL A 168 9.10 -24.61 -0.63
C VAL A 168 10.55 -24.53 -0.17
N ASP A 169 10.81 -23.84 0.95
CA ASP A 169 12.16 -23.64 1.46
C ASP A 169 12.61 -24.81 2.38
N GLU A 170 11.74 -25.79 2.65
CA GLU A 170 11.94 -26.90 3.61
C GLU A 170 12.39 -26.40 4.99
N LEU A 171 11.71 -25.35 5.46
CA LEU A 171 12.07 -24.59 6.65
C LEU A 171 11.14 -24.86 7.83
N GLU A 172 11.67 -24.67 9.05
CA GLU A 172 10.87 -24.59 10.28
C GLU A 172 10.34 -23.17 10.51
N TYR A 173 9.23 -23.04 11.26
CA TYR A 173 8.57 -21.75 11.49
C TYR A 173 9.50 -20.71 12.15
N ASP A 174 10.33 -21.13 13.10
CA ASP A 174 11.27 -20.25 13.80
C ASP A 174 12.29 -19.61 12.85
N SER A 175 12.56 -20.24 11.70
CA SER A 175 13.51 -19.73 10.70
C SER A 175 12.93 -18.61 9.83
N ILE A 176 11.60 -18.49 9.74
CA ILE A 176 10.93 -17.41 9.00
C ILE A 176 10.53 -16.25 9.91
N GLU A 177 10.55 -16.44 11.22
CA GLU A 177 10.43 -15.35 12.17
C GLU A 177 11.49 -14.30 11.87
N ASN A 178 11.14 -13.02 12.03
CA ASN A 178 12.02 -11.91 11.70
C ASN A 178 12.43 -11.80 10.22
N THR A 179 11.78 -12.52 9.30
CA THR A 179 11.95 -12.28 7.86
C THR A 179 10.90 -11.30 7.33
N TYR A 180 11.22 -10.63 6.22
CA TYR A 180 10.24 -9.76 5.57
C TYR A 180 9.23 -10.60 4.81
N LEU A 181 7.96 -10.19 4.85
CA LEU A 181 6.86 -10.85 4.14
C LEU A 181 7.16 -10.92 2.64
N PHE A 182 7.63 -9.82 2.07
CA PHE A 182 8.14 -9.72 0.70
C PHE A 182 9.63 -9.37 0.72
N GLN A 183 10.47 -10.30 0.26
CA GLN A 183 11.91 -10.15 0.36
C GLN A 183 12.66 -10.60 -0.88
N ARG A 184 13.87 -10.07 -1.03
CA ARG A 184 14.90 -10.55 -1.94
C ARG A 184 16.23 -10.55 -1.20
N ASN A 185 16.92 -11.69 -1.18
CA ASN A 185 18.18 -11.87 -0.45
C ASN A 185 18.06 -11.48 1.04
N ARG A 186 17.00 -11.96 1.71
CA ARG A 186 16.68 -11.67 3.14
C ARG A 186 16.50 -10.18 3.49
N ARG A 187 16.32 -9.32 2.49
CA ARG A 187 16.07 -7.89 2.67
C ARG A 187 14.70 -7.53 2.09
N ALA A 188 14.04 -6.56 2.73
CA ALA A 188 12.83 -5.95 2.21
C ALA A 188 13.07 -5.43 0.78
N LEU A 189 12.07 -5.59 -0.08
CA LEU A 189 12.12 -5.05 -1.42
C LEU A 189 12.31 -3.52 -1.39
N THR A 190 13.16 -3.01 -2.28
CA THR A 190 13.28 -1.56 -2.49
C THR A 190 11.98 -0.99 -3.05
N SER A 191 11.81 0.34 -3.05
CA SER A 191 10.55 0.94 -3.53
C SER A 191 10.32 0.67 -5.02
N SER A 192 11.39 0.65 -5.81
CA SER A 192 11.34 0.31 -7.24
C SER A 192 11.04 -1.17 -7.44
N GLN A 193 11.69 -2.06 -6.68
CA GLN A 193 11.44 -3.50 -6.73
C GLN A 193 10.00 -3.83 -6.35
N TRP A 194 9.47 -3.26 -5.27
CA TRP A 194 8.06 -3.45 -4.89
C TRP A 194 7.11 -2.97 -5.98
N SER A 195 7.36 -1.79 -6.55
CA SER A 195 6.52 -1.26 -7.63
C SER A 195 6.54 -2.17 -8.86
N GLN A 196 7.72 -2.67 -9.25
CA GLN A 196 7.85 -3.64 -10.34
C GLN A 196 7.15 -4.96 -10.03
N PHE A 197 7.28 -5.46 -8.81
CA PHE A 197 6.63 -6.69 -8.35
C PHE A 197 5.12 -6.58 -8.45
N VAL A 198 4.51 -5.50 -7.94
CA VAL A 198 3.06 -5.26 -8.05
C VAL A 198 2.64 -5.12 -9.51
N LYS A 199 3.37 -4.36 -10.34
CA LYS A 199 3.07 -4.23 -11.77
C LYS A 199 3.06 -5.59 -12.47
N GLN A 200 4.05 -6.45 -12.18
CA GLN A 200 4.15 -7.79 -12.77
C GLN A 200 3.05 -8.73 -12.27
N ALA A 201 2.66 -8.64 -10.99
CA ALA A 201 1.55 -9.41 -10.44
C ALA A 201 0.24 -9.04 -11.15
N PHE A 202 -0.09 -7.74 -11.22
CA PHE A 202 -1.28 -7.29 -11.95
C PHE A 202 -1.21 -7.62 -13.45
N GLY A 203 -0.07 -7.40 -14.11
CA GLY A 203 0.08 -7.68 -15.54
C GLY A 203 -0.15 -9.15 -15.91
N ARG A 204 0.14 -10.08 -15.00
CA ARG A 204 -0.10 -11.52 -15.21
C ARG A 204 -1.54 -11.95 -15.00
N HIS A 205 -2.29 -11.25 -14.15
CA HIS A 205 -3.60 -11.70 -13.67
C HIS A 205 -4.77 -10.80 -14.09
N THR A 206 -4.50 -9.58 -14.56
CA THR A 206 -5.56 -8.68 -15.04
C THR A 206 -6.05 -9.17 -16.41
N PRO A 207 -7.37 -9.25 -16.65
CA PRO A 207 -7.92 -9.73 -17.94
C PRO A 207 -7.39 -8.97 -19.16
N ASN A 208 -7.13 -7.67 -19.01
CA ASN A 208 -6.65 -6.78 -20.07
C ASN A 208 -5.11 -6.63 -20.09
N GLY A 209 -4.37 -7.41 -19.29
CA GLY A 209 -2.91 -7.31 -19.17
C GLY A 209 -2.42 -5.98 -18.57
N GLN A 210 -3.30 -5.21 -17.92
CA GLN A 210 -2.91 -3.94 -17.30
C GLN A 210 -1.95 -4.18 -16.14
N SER A 211 -0.95 -3.30 -16.03
CA SER A 211 0.12 -3.41 -15.05
C SER A 211 0.22 -2.11 -14.21
N PRO A 212 -0.84 -1.74 -13.46
CA PRO A 212 -0.84 -0.53 -12.65
C PRO A 212 0.23 -0.58 -11.55
N PRO A 213 1.05 0.47 -11.39
CA PRO A 213 1.89 0.61 -10.21
C PRO A 213 1.03 0.92 -8.97
N PRO A 214 1.52 0.68 -7.74
CA PRO A 214 0.76 0.91 -6.52
C PRO A 214 0.17 2.33 -6.39
N LYS A 215 0.87 3.34 -6.91
CA LYS A 215 0.39 4.73 -6.90
C LYS A 215 -0.90 4.90 -7.72
N VAL A 216 -0.99 4.22 -8.86
CA VAL A 216 -2.18 4.26 -9.74
C VAL A 216 -3.33 3.47 -9.11
N LEU A 217 -3.07 2.37 -8.39
CA LEU A 217 -4.09 1.65 -7.61
C LEU A 217 -4.73 2.55 -6.55
N ARG A 218 -3.94 3.36 -5.85
CA ARG A 218 -4.47 4.35 -4.90
C ARG A 218 -5.36 5.40 -5.59
N ALA A 219 -4.97 5.87 -6.76
CA ALA A 219 -5.77 6.82 -7.54
C ALA A 219 -7.09 6.20 -8.01
N SER A 220 -7.05 4.96 -8.49
CA SER A 220 -8.22 4.17 -8.89
C SER A 220 -9.21 4.03 -7.74
N PHE A 221 -8.74 3.59 -6.57
CA PHE A 221 -9.56 3.47 -5.36
C PHE A 221 -10.24 4.78 -4.95
N ILE A 222 -9.50 5.89 -4.90
CA ILE A 222 -10.07 7.19 -4.52
C ILE A 222 -11.08 7.68 -5.56
N THR A 223 -10.83 7.41 -6.85
CA THR A 223 -11.75 7.76 -7.93
C THR A 223 -13.05 6.98 -7.79
N HIS A 224 -12.96 5.66 -7.55
CA HIS A 224 -14.12 4.81 -7.36
C HIS A 224 -14.92 5.17 -6.10
N LEU A 225 -14.25 5.43 -4.96
CA LEU A 225 -14.93 5.88 -3.74
C LEU A 225 -15.70 7.19 -3.93
N ARG A 226 -15.22 8.10 -4.78
CA ARG A 226 -15.90 9.37 -5.08
C ARG A 226 -17.08 9.20 -6.02
N SER A 227 -17.03 8.22 -6.93
CA SER A 227 -18.14 7.91 -7.82
C SER A 227 -19.20 7.03 -7.18
N SER A 228 -18.84 6.29 -6.12
CA SER A 228 -19.79 5.53 -5.33
C SER A 228 -20.63 6.44 -4.44
N ASP A 229 -21.87 6.06 -4.13
CA ASP A 229 -22.72 6.70 -3.11
C ASP A 229 -22.20 6.47 -1.67
N ALA A 230 -20.92 6.12 -1.51
CA ALA A 230 -20.29 5.95 -0.21
C ALA A 230 -20.39 7.26 0.59
N ALA A 231 -20.80 7.13 1.86
CA ALA A 231 -20.94 8.26 2.75
C ALA A 231 -19.62 9.05 2.87
N PRO A 232 -19.66 10.38 3.06
CA PRO A 232 -18.46 11.20 3.23
C PRO A 232 -17.56 10.74 4.38
N GLU A 233 -18.09 9.95 5.32
CA GLU A 233 -17.31 9.34 6.40
C GLU A 233 -16.37 8.22 5.91
N VAL A 234 -16.74 7.43 4.89
CA VAL A 234 -15.84 6.41 4.30
C VAL A 234 -14.67 7.08 3.60
N LEU A 235 -14.92 8.18 2.88
CA LEU A 235 -13.86 8.98 2.25
C LEU A 235 -12.89 9.58 3.28
N LYS A 236 -13.40 10.09 4.41
CA LYS A 236 -12.55 10.57 5.52
C LYS A 236 -11.78 9.43 6.18
N SER A 237 -12.43 8.30 6.41
CA SER A 237 -11.81 7.10 6.96
C SER A 237 -10.68 6.60 6.06
N ALA A 238 -10.92 6.53 4.76
CA ALA A 238 -9.92 6.18 3.75
C ALA A 238 -8.78 7.21 3.73
N ALA A 239 -9.07 8.50 3.84
CA ALA A 239 -8.04 9.53 3.90
C ALA A 239 -7.16 9.42 5.16
N ARG A 240 -7.76 9.04 6.30
CA ARG A 240 -7.05 8.75 7.56
C ARG A 240 -6.21 7.47 7.47
N ALA A 241 -6.77 6.39 6.93
CA ALA A 241 -6.07 5.14 6.68
C ALA A 241 -4.87 5.34 5.75
N GLN A 242 -5.03 6.20 4.74
CA GLN A 242 -3.96 6.60 3.82
C GLN A 242 -3.02 7.70 4.36
N ARG A 243 -3.23 8.12 5.62
CA ARG A 243 -2.41 9.07 6.40
C ARG A 243 -2.13 10.39 5.67
N HIS A 244 -3.16 11.09 5.19
CA HIS A 244 -3.02 12.33 4.41
C HIS A 244 -2.87 13.65 5.21
N GLN A 245 -3.02 13.69 6.54
CA GLN A 245 -2.98 14.95 7.32
C GLN A 245 -1.93 14.99 8.45
N GLU A 246 -0.85 15.75 8.31
CA GLU A 246 0.22 15.88 9.33
C GLU A 246 -0.20 16.59 10.64
N GLU A 247 -1.16 17.52 10.59
CA GLU A 247 -1.48 18.41 11.73
C GLU A 247 -2.17 17.73 12.91
N THR A 248 -2.96 16.68 12.69
CA THR A 248 -3.65 15.95 13.79
C THR A 248 -2.75 14.90 14.46
N GLN A 249 -1.48 14.78 14.03
CA GLN A 249 -0.64 13.59 14.26
C GLN A 249 0.55 13.84 15.18
N GLY A 250 0.84 15.11 15.51
CA GLY A 250 1.88 15.51 16.45
C GLY A 250 1.39 15.82 17.87
N SER A 251 0.09 15.63 18.16
CA SER A 251 -0.42 15.83 19.52
C SER A 251 -0.11 14.62 20.39
N ASP A 252 0.34 14.85 21.63
CA ASP A 252 0.59 13.81 22.65
C ASP A 252 -0.65 12.96 23.02
N LEU A 253 -1.81 13.24 22.42
CA LEU A 253 -3.11 12.59 22.62
C LEU A 253 -3.48 11.61 21.48
N TYR A 254 -2.50 10.91 20.89
CA TYR A 254 -2.81 9.91 19.86
C TYR A 254 -3.44 8.66 20.48
N ASP A 255 -4.77 8.61 20.50
CA ASP A 255 -5.54 7.46 20.98
C ASP A 255 -5.66 6.39 19.88
N VAL A 256 -5.00 5.25 20.10
CA VAL A 256 -5.02 4.08 19.21
C VAL A 256 -6.44 3.56 18.98
N LYS A 257 -7.29 3.56 20.02
CA LYS A 257 -8.69 3.10 19.92
C LYS A 257 -9.50 4.05 19.05
N VAL A 258 -9.27 5.36 19.17
CA VAL A 258 -9.88 6.35 18.28
C VAL A 258 -9.40 6.14 16.85
N HIS A 259 -8.09 5.95 16.62
CA HIS A 259 -7.59 5.70 15.26
C HIS A 259 -8.24 4.45 14.63
N MET A 260 -8.36 3.36 15.39
CA MET A 260 -9.04 2.13 14.94
C MET A 260 -10.48 2.37 14.53
N ARG A 261 -11.28 3.00 15.38
CA ARG A 261 -12.67 3.38 15.05
C ARG A 261 -12.74 4.23 13.78
N LEU A 262 -11.76 5.10 13.58
CA LEU A 262 -11.73 6.01 12.43
C LEU A 262 -11.31 5.37 11.12
N VAL A 263 -10.47 4.33 11.13
CA VAL A 263 -10.09 3.60 9.91
C VAL A 263 -11.04 2.43 9.61
N LYS A 264 -11.74 1.92 10.63
CA LYS A 264 -12.66 0.77 10.53
C LYS A 264 -13.63 0.92 9.37
N ALA A 265 -14.31 2.06 9.24
CA ALA A 265 -15.28 2.28 8.17
C ALA A 265 -14.70 2.07 6.75
N SER A 266 -13.44 2.45 6.51
CA SER A 266 -12.80 2.22 5.21
C SER A 266 -12.43 0.75 4.97
N PHE A 267 -12.01 0.03 6.02
CA PHE A 267 -11.73 -1.40 5.94
C PHE A 267 -13.02 -2.20 5.74
N ASP A 268 -14.05 -1.92 6.55
CA ASP A 268 -15.38 -2.52 6.43
C ASP A 268 -15.96 -2.30 5.02
N TRP A 269 -15.80 -1.09 4.46
CA TRP A 269 -16.24 -0.79 3.10
C TRP A 269 -15.46 -1.61 2.06
N CYS A 270 -14.13 -1.66 2.15
CA CYS A 270 -13.31 -2.44 1.22
C CYS A 270 -13.65 -3.93 1.27
N GLU A 271 -13.84 -4.50 2.47
CA GLU A 271 -14.24 -5.90 2.65
C GLU A 271 -15.66 -6.16 2.12
N SER A 272 -16.60 -5.27 2.42
CA SER A 272 -17.99 -5.39 1.94
C SER A 272 -18.05 -5.34 0.41
N TYR A 273 -17.31 -4.40 -0.19
CA TYR A 273 -17.21 -4.29 -1.64
C TYR A 273 -16.52 -5.50 -2.26
N ALA A 274 -15.43 -5.98 -1.65
CA ALA A 274 -14.74 -7.19 -2.09
C ALA A 274 -15.67 -8.42 -2.10
N ARG A 275 -16.47 -8.60 -1.05
CA ARG A 275 -17.49 -9.66 -0.94
C ARG A 275 -18.64 -9.47 -1.93
N GLN A 276 -19.06 -8.24 -2.18
CA GLN A 276 -20.07 -7.92 -3.19
C GLN A 276 -19.61 -8.41 -4.58
N VAL A 277 -18.38 -8.09 -4.98
CA VAL A 277 -17.82 -8.52 -6.27
C VAL A 277 -17.69 -10.05 -6.35
N GLU A 278 -17.33 -10.73 -5.26
CA GLU A 278 -17.31 -12.20 -5.18
C GLU A 278 -18.70 -12.79 -5.41
N LYS A 279 -19.71 -12.24 -4.73
CA LYS A 279 -21.11 -12.64 -4.87
C LYS A 279 -21.63 -12.41 -6.29
N ASP A 280 -21.32 -11.25 -6.88
CA ASP A 280 -21.75 -10.91 -8.24
C ASP A 280 -21.09 -11.81 -9.29
N ARG A 281 -19.81 -12.19 -9.09
CA ARG A 281 -19.12 -13.17 -9.95
C ARG A 281 -19.73 -14.56 -9.84
N ALA A 282 -20.03 -15.02 -8.62
CA ALA A 282 -20.66 -16.32 -8.38
C ALA A 282 -22.12 -16.38 -8.90
N GLY A 283 -22.87 -15.29 -8.76
CA GLY A 283 -24.26 -15.19 -9.22
C GLY A 283 -24.43 -14.89 -10.72
N GLY A 284 -23.37 -14.44 -11.39
CA GLY A 284 -23.37 -14.00 -12.79
C GLY A 284 -23.57 -15.09 -13.84
N GLY A 285 -23.67 -16.36 -13.46
CA GLY A 285 -23.86 -17.49 -14.37
C GLY A 285 -25.27 -17.63 -14.99
N GLY A 286 -26.26 -16.81 -14.61
CA GLY A 286 -27.67 -17.14 -14.88
C GLY A 286 -28.57 -16.13 -15.59
N LYS A 287 -28.18 -14.86 -15.74
CA LYS A 287 -29.05 -13.88 -16.42
C LYS A 287 -28.26 -13.11 -17.46
N GLY A 288 -28.29 -13.62 -18.69
CA GLY A 288 -27.91 -12.86 -19.85
C GLY A 288 -28.61 -11.50 -19.80
N LYS A 289 -27.83 -10.44 -19.59
CA LYS A 289 -28.24 -9.09 -19.98
C LYS A 289 -28.43 -9.17 -21.48
N GLU A 290 -29.68 -9.37 -21.88
CA GLU A 290 -30.17 -9.14 -23.22
C GLU A 290 -29.66 -7.75 -23.62
N LYS A 291 -28.64 -7.72 -24.47
CA LYS A 291 -28.16 -6.51 -25.13
C LYS A 291 -29.38 -5.98 -25.87
N THR A 292 -30.03 -4.96 -25.31
CA THR A 292 -31.01 -4.15 -26.03
C THR A 292 -30.29 -3.60 -27.25
N LYS A 293 -30.55 -4.25 -28.39
CA LYS A 293 -30.04 -3.89 -29.70
C LYS A 293 -30.66 -2.52 -30.00
N ALA A 294 -29.89 -1.47 -29.81
CA ALA A 294 -30.25 -0.14 -30.28
C ALA A 294 -30.51 -0.27 -31.79
N SER A 295 -31.78 -0.19 -32.17
CA SER A 295 -32.23 -0.21 -33.55
C SER A 295 -31.61 0.98 -34.28
N ASN A 296 -30.83 0.68 -35.31
CA ASN A 296 -30.30 1.62 -36.28
C ASN A 296 -31.42 2.50 -36.86
N GLY A 297 -31.40 3.78 -36.49
CA GLY A 297 -32.04 4.83 -37.27
C GLY A 297 -31.30 5.02 -38.59
N ARG A 298 -31.97 4.64 -39.68
CA ARG A 298 -31.57 4.93 -41.06
C ARG A 298 -31.57 6.45 -41.28
N GLY A 299 -30.39 7.01 -41.53
CA GLY A 299 -30.22 8.37 -42.07
C GLY A 299 -29.32 8.29 -43.30
N ALA A 300 -29.93 8.18 -44.47
CA ALA A 300 -29.24 8.17 -45.75
C ALA A 300 -28.90 9.60 -46.18
N THR A 301 -27.62 9.92 -46.35
CA THR A 301 -27.18 11.05 -47.17
C THR A 301 -26.03 10.63 -48.08
N LYS A 302 -26.33 10.62 -49.38
CA LYS A 302 -25.40 10.52 -50.49
C LYS A 302 -24.43 11.71 -50.46
N GLY A 303 -23.13 11.44 -50.52
CA GLY A 303 -22.10 12.46 -50.76
C GLY A 303 -20.95 11.87 -51.56
N ARG A 304 -21.00 12.05 -52.88
CA ARG A 304 -19.94 11.69 -53.82
C ARG A 304 -18.69 12.54 -53.55
N GLY A 305 -17.51 11.92 -53.54
CA GLY A 305 -16.24 12.63 -53.52
C GLY A 305 -15.08 11.72 -53.96
N ARG A 306 -14.81 11.71 -55.27
CA ARG A 306 -13.63 11.07 -55.87
C ARG A 306 -12.37 11.87 -55.50
N GLY A 307 -11.30 11.20 -55.11
CA GLY A 307 -9.97 11.82 -54.99
C GLY A 307 -8.87 10.77 -55.03
N ARG A 308 -8.22 10.65 -56.19
CA ARG A 308 -7.04 9.79 -56.45
C ARG A 308 -5.76 10.55 -56.08
N GLY A 309 -4.77 9.84 -55.55
CA GLY A 309 -3.35 10.22 -55.46
C GLY A 309 -2.65 9.20 -54.54
N ARG A 310 -1.86 8.20 -54.97
CA ARG A 310 -0.63 8.16 -55.79
C ARG A 310 0.49 9.09 -55.29
N GLY A 311 1.61 8.46 -54.90
CA GLY A 311 2.92 9.06 -54.58
C GLY A 311 3.33 8.70 -53.16
N GLY A 312 4.22 7.74 -52.91
CA GLY A 312 5.68 7.81 -53.09
C GLY A 312 6.26 7.40 -51.73
N GLY A 313 7.10 6.36 -51.58
CA GLY A 313 8.43 6.28 -52.15
C GLY A 313 9.39 7.08 -51.27
N GLY A 314 10.01 6.43 -50.27
CA GLY A 314 10.94 7.12 -49.37
C GLY A 314 11.60 6.18 -48.37
N ARG A 315 12.58 5.40 -48.85
CA ARG A 315 13.58 4.75 -48.00
C ARG A 315 14.58 5.81 -47.57
N CYS A 316 14.79 6.00 -46.27
CA CYS A 316 15.97 6.66 -45.74
C CYS A 316 16.68 5.72 -44.77
N ARG A 317 17.80 5.18 -45.25
CA ARG A 317 18.95 4.70 -44.48
C ARG A 317 19.71 5.93 -43.96
N GLY A 318 20.30 5.81 -42.77
CA GLY A 318 21.23 6.74 -42.13
C GLY A 318 21.03 6.60 -40.63
N GLY A 319 21.93 6.01 -39.84
CA GLY A 319 23.37 6.22 -39.86
C GLY A 319 23.71 7.24 -38.77
N ASP A 320 24.66 6.89 -37.91
CA ASP A 320 25.26 7.71 -36.83
C ASP A 320 24.47 7.62 -35.50
N GLY A 321 25.01 7.12 -34.40
CA GLY A 321 26.41 7.15 -33.96
C GLY A 321 26.50 8.03 -32.71
N PHE A 322 25.93 7.58 -31.59
CA PHE A 322 26.15 8.24 -30.29
C PHE A 322 26.85 7.29 -29.34
N SER A 323 28.17 7.47 -29.31
CA SER A 323 29.11 6.91 -28.36
C SER A 323 28.85 7.48 -26.95
N SER A 324 28.82 6.55 -26.01
CA SER A 324 29.29 6.62 -24.63
C SER A 324 30.05 7.88 -24.18
N SER A 325 29.58 8.48 -23.08
CA SER A 325 30.41 9.22 -22.12
C SER A 325 30.31 8.55 -20.75
N SER A 326 31.17 7.55 -20.55
CA SER A 326 31.56 7.00 -19.26
C SER A 326 32.56 7.96 -18.59
N SER A 327 32.16 8.64 -17.52
CA SER A 327 33.08 9.36 -16.64
C SER A 327 33.63 8.40 -15.59
N SER A 328 34.82 7.87 -15.87
CA SER A 328 35.71 7.22 -14.92
C SER A 328 36.37 8.29 -14.03
N SER A 329 36.06 8.29 -12.74
CA SER A 329 36.87 8.98 -11.73
C SER A 329 37.87 7.99 -11.15
N SER A 330 39.09 8.05 -11.67
CA SER A 330 40.26 7.34 -11.17
C SER A 330 40.79 7.95 -9.87
N SER A 331 41.15 7.05 -8.98
CA SER A 331 41.91 7.19 -7.74
C SER A 331 43.26 7.91 -7.93
N SER A 332 43.61 8.77 -6.97
CA SER A 332 44.98 9.16 -6.69
C SER A 332 45.22 9.17 -5.18
N SER A 333 45.85 8.09 -4.72
CA SER A 333 46.58 7.97 -3.47
C SER A 333 47.76 8.94 -3.45
N SER A 334 47.88 9.74 -2.40
CA SER A 334 49.09 10.51 -2.10
C SER A 334 49.27 10.61 -0.60
N SER A 335 50.12 9.72 -0.11
CA SER A 335 50.82 9.78 1.17
C SER A 335 51.54 11.12 1.34
N ARG A 336 51.27 11.84 2.43
CA ARG A 336 52.25 12.78 2.98
C ARG A 336 52.12 12.90 4.50
N SER A 337 53.28 12.68 5.10
CA SER A 337 53.68 12.72 6.48
C SER A 337 53.55 14.08 7.14
N GLY A 338 53.19 14.07 8.43
CA GLY A 338 53.87 14.85 9.46
C GLY A 338 53.37 16.27 9.74
N ARG A 339 52.67 16.46 10.86
CA ARG A 339 53.10 17.43 11.86
C ARG A 339 52.50 17.14 13.23
N ALA A 340 53.40 17.02 14.20
CA ALA A 340 53.13 16.79 15.61
C ALA A 340 52.60 18.05 16.30
N TYR A 341 51.64 17.87 17.20
CA TYR A 341 51.45 18.75 18.35
C TYR A 341 51.60 17.92 19.63
N ARG A 342 52.54 18.35 20.46
CA ARG A 342 52.80 17.87 21.82
C ARG A 342 51.90 18.60 22.81
N LEU A 343 51.75 17.93 23.97
CA LEU A 343 51.48 18.39 25.35
C LEU A 343 50.10 17.99 25.91
N PRO A 344 49.97 17.76 27.22
CA PRO A 344 50.94 17.20 28.17
C PRO A 344 50.37 16.01 28.98
N ALA A 345 51.30 15.27 29.60
CA ALA A 345 51.05 14.16 30.52
C ALA A 345 50.55 14.63 31.89
N GLY A 346 49.71 13.83 32.54
CA GLY A 346 49.41 13.99 33.97
C GLY A 346 48.26 13.14 34.50
N SER A 347 48.63 12.04 35.18
CA SER A 347 47.96 11.44 36.35
C SER A 347 46.99 10.24 36.17
N PRO A 348 46.92 9.34 37.18
CA PRO A 348 47.07 7.87 37.03
C PRO A 348 45.75 7.06 37.17
N PRO A 349 45.77 5.72 36.97
CA PRO A 349 44.55 4.91 36.84
C PRO A 349 43.95 4.50 38.19
N ALA A 350 42.62 4.59 38.29
CA ALA A 350 41.84 3.94 39.34
C ALA A 350 41.35 2.55 38.88
N SER A 351 41.44 1.61 39.82
CA SER A 351 41.34 0.15 39.70
C SER A 351 40.04 -0.43 39.10
N PRO A 352 40.08 -1.68 38.60
CA PRO A 352 38.91 -2.38 38.07
C PRO A 352 38.10 -3.07 39.19
N GLY A 353 36.82 -2.73 39.29
CA GLY A 353 35.85 -3.37 40.19
C GLY A 353 35.05 -4.47 39.49
N GLY A 354 35.27 -5.70 39.94
CA GLY A 354 34.44 -6.90 39.94
C GLY A 354 33.25 -7.05 38.97
N PHE A 355 33.34 -8.06 38.10
CA PHE A 355 32.17 -8.76 37.57
C PHE A 355 32.08 -10.16 38.19
N VAL A 356 30.96 -10.42 38.84
CA VAL A 356 30.62 -11.67 39.52
C VAL A 356 30.21 -12.71 38.48
N THR A 357 30.92 -13.84 38.44
CA THR A 357 30.51 -15.04 37.71
C THR A 357 29.62 -15.90 38.61
N LEU A 358 28.36 -16.08 38.22
CA LEU A 358 27.45 -17.07 38.81
C LEU A 358 27.05 -18.10 37.74
N SER A 359 27.45 -19.35 37.95
CA SER A 359 26.84 -20.60 37.45
C SER A 359 27.69 -21.77 37.96
N PRO A 360 27.19 -23.03 38.03
CA PRO A 360 25.83 -23.49 38.27
C PRO A 360 25.77 -24.50 39.45
N SER A 361 24.58 -24.76 40.00
CA SER A 361 24.37 -25.88 40.93
C SER A 361 23.25 -26.80 40.43
N ARG A 362 23.64 -28.00 40.04
CA ARG A 362 22.90 -29.28 40.08
C ARG A 362 23.97 -30.39 40.13
N PRO A 363 23.73 -31.55 40.74
CA PRO A 363 22.46 -32.14 41.15
C PRO A 363 22.02 -31.79 42.56
#